data_AF-A0A7S1RSR8-F1
#
_entry.id   AF-A0A7S1RSR8-F1
#
_cell.length_a   1.000
_cell.length_b   1.000
_cell.length_c   1.000
_cell.angle_alpha   90.00
_cell.angle_beta   90.00
_cell.angle_gamma   90.00
#
_symmetry.space_group_name_H-M   'P 1'
#
loop_
_entity.id
_entity.type
_entity.pdbx_description
1 polymer ?
#
loop_
_entity_poly.entity_id
_entity_poly.type
_entity_poly.pdbx_seq_one_letter_code
_entity_poly.pdbx_strand_id
1 'polypeptide(L)'
;VLKKTDLAYKQEGEGTSHLYRMVLKPDNTVLVEIDEEKIYEGSIKEDWEVLKPKEISDPADKKPDDWSDESMIDDPEDKKPDDWVEEKRIVDADAKKPDDWDDEEDGEWESPMQATP
;
A
#
# COMPACT_ATOMS: atom_id res chain seq x y z
N VAL A 1 -8.45 8.00 -18.37
CA VAL A 1 -7.69 7.59 -19.57
C VAL A 1 -8.20 6.22 -19.95
N LEU A 2 -8.60 5.98 -21.21
CA LEU A 2 -9.33 4.74 -21.60
C LEU A 2 -8.44 3.50 -21.74
N LYS A 3 -7.11 3.67 -21.74
CA LYS A 3 -6.13 2.59 -21.74
C LYS A 3 -5.57 2.40 -20.33
N LYS A 4 -5.39 1.15 -19.93
CA LYS A 4 -4.83 0.77 -18.61
C LYS A 4 -3.37 1.18 -18.40
N THR A 5 -2.66 1.57 -19.46
CA THR A 5 -1.26 1.99 -19.41
C THR A 5 -1.01 3.12 -20.39
N ASP A 6 -0.39 4.20 -19.92
CA ASP A 6 0.00 5.34 -20.75
C ASP A 6 0.85 4.90 -21.94
N LEU A 7 0.59 5.50 -23.10
CA LEU A 7 1.41 5.33 -24.29
C LEU A 7 2.50 6.40 -24.31
N ALA A 8 3.67 6.03 -24.84
CA ALA A 8 4.72 7.00 -25.09
C ALA A 8 4.18 8.12 -25.99
N TYR A 9 4.49 9.37 -25.65
CA TYR A 9 4.22 10.55 -26.44
C TYR A 9 5.53 11.25 -26.75
N LYS A 10 5.61 11.91 -27.92
CA LYS A 10 6.83 12.57 -28.38
C LYS A 10 6.62 14.08 -28.35
N GLN A 11 7.41 14.76 -27.54
CA GLN A 11 7.42 16.22 -27.36
C GLN A 11 8.80 16.83 -27.63
N GLU A 12 9.76 16.04 -28.11
CA GLU A 12 11.13 16.49 -28.35
C GLU A 12 11.22 17.36 -29.61
N GLY A 13 11.73 18.58 -29.46
CA GLY A 13 11.98 19.52 -30.55
C GLY A 13 10.90 20.60 -30.67
N GLU A 14 11.14 21.76 -30.06
CA GLU A 14 10.30 22.95 -30.24
C GLU A 14 10.14 23.28 -31.73
N GLY A 15 8.89 23.37 -32.21
CA GLY A 15 8.57 23.67 -33.62
C GLY A 15 8.54 22.46 -34.56
N THR A 16 8.73 21.24 -34.07
CA THR A 16 8.62 20.01 -34.87
C THR A 16 7.18 19.49 -34.85
N SER A 17 6.65 19.09 -36.01
CA SER A 17 5.34 18.43 -36.11
C SER A 17 5.53 16.91 -36.05
N HIS A 18 4.78 16.22 -35.19
CA HIS A 18 4.78 14.76 -35.10
C HIS A 18 3.49 14.19 -35.71
N LEU A 19 3.61 13.04 -36.39
CA LEU A 19 2.46 12.33 -36.94
C LEU A 19 2.00 11.23 -36.00
N TYR A 20 0.78 11.34 -35.47
CA TYR A 20 0.15 10.31 -34.67
C TYR A 20 -0.84 9.51 -35.53
N ARG A 21 -0.63 8.19 -35.63
CA ARG A 21 -1.53 7.29 -36.37
C ARG A 21 -2.02 6.18 -35.46
N MET A 22 -3.33 5.97 -35.44
CA MET A 22 -3.96 4.81 -34.81
C MET A 22 -4.75 4.03 -35.86
N VAL A 23 -4.45 2.75 -36.01
CA VAL A 23 -5.14 1.84 -36.92
C VAL A 23 -5.94 0.84 -36.11
N LEU A 24 -7.27 0.88 -36.23
CA LEU A 24 -8.18 -0.10 -35.66
C LEU A 24 -8.59 -1.10 -36.74
N LYS A 25 -8.31 -2.38 -36.50
CA LYS A 25 -8.69 -3.48 -37.40
C LYS A 25 -10.05 -4.06 -36.99
N PRO A 26 -10.82 -4.66 -37.93
CA PRO A 26 -12.10 -5.29 -37.62
C PRO A 26 -11.99 -6.50 -36.68
N ASP A 27 -10.81 -7.10 -36.58
CA ASP A 27 -10.52 -8.17 -35.60
C ASP A 27 -10.36 -7.65 -34.14
N ASN A 28 -10.49 -6.33 -33.90
CA ASN A 28 -10.31 -5.64 -32.62
C ASN A 28 -8.85 -5.43 -32.19
N THR A 29 -7.88 -5.65 -33.08
CA THR A 29 -6.50 -5.22 -32.85
C THR A 29 -6.33 -3.73 -33.16
N VAL A 30 -5.56 -3.06 -32.30
CA VAL A 30 -5.14 -1.67 -32.42
C VAL A 30 -3.64 -1.62 -32.63
N LEU A 31 -3.20 -0.81 -33.58
CA LEU A 31 -1.81 -0.42 -33.80
C LEU A 31 -1.72 1.10 -33.60
N VAL A 32 -0.77 1.56 -32.79
CA VAL A 32 -0.47 3.00 -32.61
C VAL A 32 0.97 3.26 -33.03
N GLU A 33 1.14 4.31 -33.83
CA GLU A 33 2.41 4.73 -34.41
C GLU A 33 2.63 6.23 -34.22
N ILE A 34 3.88 6.63 -34.00
CA ILE A 34 4.34 8.02 -33.98
C ILE A 34 5.47 8.15 -34.98
N ASP A 35 5.38 9.09 -35.93
CA ASP A 35 6.41 9.31 -36.96
C ASP A 35 6.79 8.03 -37.72
N GLU A 36 5.78 7.21 -38.08
CA GLU A 36 5.93 5.88 -38.74
C GLU A 36 6.60 4.80 -37.88
N GLU A 37 6.93 5.10 -36.62
CA GLU A 37 7.42 4.13 -35.65
C GLU A 37 6.26 3.54 -34.84
N LYS A 38 6.19 2.20 -34.81
CA LYS A 38 5.21 1.45 -34.00
C LYS A 38 5.55 1.56 -32.52
N ILE A 39 4.71 2.26 -31.77
CA ILE A 39 4.83 2.39 -30.31
C ILE A 39 3.95 1.40 -29.55
N TYR A 40 2.94 0.82 -30.21
CA TYR A 40 2.03 -0.14 -29.58
C TYR A 40 1.26 -0.98 -30.59
N GLU A 41 1.06 -2.25 -30.29
CA GLU A 41 0.10 -3.14 -30.94
C GLU A 41 -0.52 -4.06 -29.90
N GLY A 42 -1.85 -4.18 -29.91
CA GLY A 42 -2.58 -4.99 -28.93
C GLY A 42 -4.08 -5.02 -29.19
N SER A 43 -4.86 -5.50 -28.24
CA SER A 43 -6.30 -5.75 -28.40
C SER A 43 -7.11 -4.68 -27.68
N ILE A 44 -7.98 -3.94 -28.38
CA ILE A 44 -8.82 -2.91 -27.73
C ILE A 44 -9.74 -3.50 -26.66
N LYS A 45 -10.09 -4.79 -26.77
CA LYS A 45 -11.00 -5.46 -25.83
C LYS A 45 -10.33 -5.82 -24.51
N GLU A 46 -9.01 -5.99 -24.51
CA GLU A 46 -8.25 -6.50 -23.37
C GLU A 46 -7.48 -5.36 -22.69
N ASP A 47 -6.85 -4.53 -23.50
CA ASP A 47 -5.96 -3.45 -23.05
C ASP A 47 -6.69 -2.14 -22.70
N TRP A 48 -7.94 -1.97 -23.15
CA TRP A 48 -8.71 -0.73 -22.97
C TRP A 48 -10.05 -0.98 -22.30
N GLU A 49 -10.42 -0.08 -21.38
CA GLU A 49 -11.69 -0.12 -20.63
C GLU A 49 -12.84 0.50 -21.44
N VAL A 50 -12.92 0.16 -22.74
CA VAL A 50 -13.96 0.67 -23.64
C VAL A 50 -15.24 -0.15 -23.54
N LEU A 51 -15.12 -1.40 -23.08
CA LEU A 51 -16.23 -2.31 -22.87
C LEU A 51 -16.61 -2.33 -21.40
N LYS A 52 -17.92 -2.47 -21.13
CA LYS A 52 -18.40 -2.79 -19.79
C LYS A 52 -17.68 -4.05 -19.30
N PRO A 53 -17.35 -4.14 -17.99
CA PRO A 53 -16.72 -5.33 -17.44
C PRO A 53 -17.56 -6.56 -17.79
N LYS A 54 -16.91 -7.60 -18.31
CA LYS A 54 -17.58 -8.87 -18.68
C LYS A 54 -18.11 -9.61 -17.45
N GLU A 55 -17.50 -9.35 -16.30
CA GLU A 55 -17.84 -9.93 -15.01
C GLU A 55 -18.12 -8.78 -14.04
N ILE A 56 -19.29 -8.81 -13.42
CA ILE A 56 -19.66 -7.93 -12.31
C ILE A 56 -19.73 -8.80 -11.07
N SER A 57 -19.21 -8.32 -9.93
CA SER A 57 -19.44 -9.00 -8.66
C SER A 57 -20.93 -9.15 -8.45
N ASP A 58 -21.37 -10.37 -8.17
CA ASP A 58 -22.79 -10.65 -7.96
C ASP A 58 -23.26 -9.86 -6.71
N PRO A 59 -24.22 -8.93 -6.84
CA PRO A 59 -24.69 -8.13 -5.71
C PRO A 59 -25.43 -8.96 -4.64
N ALA A 60 -25.78 -10.21 -4.93
CA ALA A 60 -26.32 -11.16 -3.96
C ALA A 60 -25.22 -11.98 -3.26
N ASP A 61 -23.98 -11.94 -3.75
CA ASP A 61 -22.85 -12.62 -3.13
C ASP A 61 -22.49 -11.87 -1.84
N LYS A 62 -22.66 -12.57 -0.72
CA LYS A 62 -22.26 -12.09 0.59
C LYS A 62 -21.18 -13.02 1.08
N LYS A 63 -20.06 -12.42 1.48
CA LYS A 63 -19.02 -13.11 2.23
C LYS A 63 -19.68 -13.88 3.40
N PRO A 64 -19.53 -15.21 3.47
CA PRO A 64 -20.13 -15.98 4.55
C PRO A 64 -19.51 -15.55 5.89
N ASP A 65 -20.32 -15.58 6.96
CA ASP A 65 -19.91 -15.19 8.32
C ASP A 65 -18.65 -15.95 8.82
N ASP A 66 -18.40 -17.14 8.27
CA ASP A 66 -17.27 -18.01 8.61
C ASP A 66 -15.96 -17.67 7.86
N TRP A 67 -15.99 -16.70 6.94
CA TRP A 67 -14.81 -16.33 6.15
C TRP A 67 -13.96 -15.29 6.89
N SER A 68 -12.85 -15.74 7.47
CA SER A 68 -11.81 -14.85 8.03
C SER A 68 -10.93 -14.25 6.92
N ASP A 69 -10.71 -12.93 6.97
CA ASP A 69 -9.74 -12.23 6.09
C ASP A 69 -8.33 -12.18 6.70
N GLU A 70 -8.17 -12.71 7.92
CA GLU A 70 -6.89 -12.73 8.61
C GLU A 70 -6.03 -13.88 8.06
N SER A 71 -4.96 -13.50 7.36
CA SER A 71 -3.98 -14.43 6.77
C SER A 71 -3.10 -15.12 7.81
N MET A 72 -3.06 -14.60 9.04
CA MET A 72 -2.36 -15.17 10.19
C MET A 72 -3.34 -15.25 11.36
N ILE A 73 -3.47 -16.44 11.95
CA ILE A 73 -4.23 -16.68 13.18
C ILE A 73 -3.19 -16.90 14.28
N ASP A 74 -3.34 -16.23 15.43
CA ASP A 74 -2.53 -16.51 16.62
C ASP A 74 -2.70 -17.98 17.04
N ASP A 75 -1.58 -18.65 17.30
CA ASP A 75 -1.58 -20.08 17.64
C ASP A 75 -2.34 -20.30 18.96
N PRO A 76 -3.45 -21.05 18.97
CA PRO A 76 -4.26 -21.28 20.17
C PRO A 76 -3.54 -22.10 21.26
N GLU A 77 -2.43 -22.79 20.92
CA GLU A 77 -1.59 -23.49 21.91
C GLU A 77 -0.51 -22.57 22.51
N ASP A 78 -0.24 -21.42 21.90
CA ASP A 78 0.76 -20.47 22.39
C ASP A 78 0.15 -19.63 23.51
N LYS A 79 0.70 -19.79 24.71
CA LYS A 79 0.28 -19.04 25.89
C LYS A 79 1.30 -17.96 26.13
N LYS A 80 0.83 -16.71 26.18
CA LYS A 80 1.63 -15.58 26.63
C LYS A 80 2.40 -15.98 27.91
N PRO A 81 3.75 -15.94 27.91
CA PRO A 81 4.54 -16.33 29.06
C PRO A 81 4.30 -15.35 30.23
N ASP A 82 4.42 -15.84 31.47
CA ASP A 82 4.22 -15.03 32.70
C ASP A 82 5.12 -13.78 32.77
N ASP A 83 6.24 -13.75 32.04
CA ASP A 83 7.18 -12.62 31.98
C ASP A 83 6.91 -11.66 30.79
N TRP A 84 5.80 -11.83 30.06
CA TRP A 84 5.46 -10.97 28.94
C TRP A 84 4.96 -9.60 29.42
N VAL A 85 5.82 -8.58 29.32
CA VAL A 85 5.47 -7.20 29.66
C VAL A 85 4.84 -6.49 28.46
N GLU A 86 3.54 -6.18 28.54
CA GLU A 86 2.83 -5.39 27.50
C GLU A 86 3.13 -3.90 27.57
N GLU A 87 3.57 -3.42 28.73
CA GLU A 87 3.76 -2.01 28.99
C GLU A 87 5.13 -1.57 28.48
N LYS A 88 5.16 -0.76 27.42
CA LYS A 88 6.41 -0.29 26.77
C LYS A 88 7.34 0.52 27.68
N ARG A 89 6.88 0.91 28.87
CA ARG A 89 7.62 1.75 29.82
C ARG A 89 7.40 1.22 31.23
N ILE A 90 8.47 0.79 31.88
CA ILE A 90 8.45 0.33 33.28
C ILE A 90 9.26 1.31 34.14
N VAL A 91 8.94 1.39 35.44
CA VAL A 91 9.75 2.17 36.37
C VAL A 91 11.17 1.60 36.40
N ASP A 92 12.16 2.46 36.20
CA ASP A 92 13.56 2.07 36.21
C ASP A 92 13.97 1.65 37.62
N ALA A 93 14.18 0.36 37.82
CA ALA A 93 14.56 -0.21 39.10
C ALA A 93 16.04 0.02 39.47
N ASP A 94 16.87 0.48 38.52
CA ASP A 94 18.28 0.85 38.75
C ASP A 94 18.44 2.33 39.08
N ALA A 95 17.45 3.16 38.73
CA ALA A 95 17.42 4.57 39.09
C ALA A 95 17.43 4.74 40.62
N LYS A 96 18.35 5.57 41.11
CA LYS A 96 18.47 5.94 42.51
C LYS A 96 18.26 7.44 42.66
N LYS A 97 17.70 7.83 43.80
CA LYS A 97 17.60 9.23 44.20
C LYS A 97 18.98 9.88 44.13
N PRO A 98 19.14 11.01 43.42
CA PRO A 98 20.39 11.76 43.38
C PRO A 98 20.80 12.23 44.78
N ASP A 99 22.12 12.29 45.03
CA ASP A 99 22.68 12.77 46.30
C ASP A 99 22.32 14.25 46.59
N ASP A 100 22.04 15.02 45.53
CA ASP A 100 21.70 16.45 45.55
C ASP A 100 20.19 16.71 45.65
N TRP A 101 19.35 15.68 45.82
CA TRP A 101 17.89 15.83 45.86
C TRP A 101 17.37 16.11 47.28
N ASP A 102 16.64 17.22 47.44
CA ASP A 102 16.03 17.64 48.70
C ASP A 102 14.50 17.40 48.69
N ASP A 103 13.98 16.53 49.55
CA ASP A 103 12.53 16.25 49.57
C ASP A 103 11.69 17.42 50.08
N GLU A 104 12.28 18.38 50.83
CA GLU A 104 11.57 19.55 51.34
C GLU A 104 11.43 20.66 50.29
N GLU A 105 12.43 20.80 49.40
CA GLU A 105 12.45 21.83 48.34
C GLU A 105 11.96 21.30 46.97
N ASP A 106 12.30 20.06 46.59
CA ASP A 106 11.96 19.43 45.30
C ASP A 106 10.78 18.45 45.39
N GLY A 107 10.37 18.05 46.60
CA GLY A 107 9.28 17.08 46.85
C GLY A 107 9.74 15.61 46.86
N GLU A 108 8.81 14.66 47.05
CA GLU A 108 9.12 13.23 47.04
C GLU A 108 9.67 12.79 45.67
N TRP A 109 10.83 12.14 45.68
CA TRP A 109 11.49 11.67 44.45
C TRP A 109 10.71 10.53 43.76
N GLU A 110 10.41 10.70 42.48
CA GLU A 110 9.84 9.66 41.62
C GLU A 110 10.88 9.12 40.62
N SER A 111 11.01 7.79 40.54
CA SER A 111 11.93 7.14 39.60
C SER A 111 11.48 7.30 38.14
N PRO A 112 12.40 7.54 37.19
CA PRO A 112 12.06 7.67 35.78
C PRO A 112 11.53 6.36 35.19
N MET A 113 10.66 6.47 34.19
CA MET A 113 10.21 5.31 33.42
C MET A 113 11.23 5.00 32.31
N GLN A 114 11.75 3.78 32.27
CA GLN A 114 12.59 3.29 31.18
C GLN A 114 11.78 2.43 30.20
N ALA A 115 12.26 2.33 28.96
CA ALA A 115 11.68 1.40 28.00
C ALA A 115 11.95 -0.05 28.44
N THR A 116 10.96 -0.92 28.30
CA THR A 116 11.18 -2.36 28.41
C THR A 116 12.22 -2.79 27.35
N PRO A 117 13.25 -3.58 27.71
CA PRO A 117 14.31 -3.99 26.80
C PRO A 117 13.81 -4.85 25.63
#